data_AF-A0A7N6B434-F1
#
_entry.id   AF-A0A7N6B434-F1
#
_cell.length_a   1.000
_cell.length_b   1.000
_cell.length_c   1.000
_cell.angle_alpha   90.00
_cell.angle_beta   90.00
_cell.angle_gamma   90.00
#
_symmetry.space_group_name_H-M   'P 1'
#
loop_
_entity.id
_entity.type
_entity.pdbx_description
1 polymer ?
#
loop_
_entity_poly.entity_id
_entity_poly.type
_entity_poly.pdbx_seq_one_letter_code
_entity_poly.pdbx_strand_id
1 'polypeptide(L)'
;MNSSGPTYPLASLYVGDLHPDVTEAMLYQKFSPAGPIMSIRVCRDIITRRSLGYAYINFQQPADAECALDTMNYDVIKGRPIRIMWSQRDPGLRKSGVGNIFIKNMDESIDNKALYDTFSAFGNILSCKVVCDEKGSKGYGFVHFETQEAANRAIETMNGMLLNDRKVFVGHFKSRKEREVEFGTKAMKFTNVYIKNFGEDYTDEKLKEVFSAFGRTLSVRVMKDERGRSRGFGFVNYANHEDAQKAVDEMNGKEVNGKIIYVGRAQKRLERQGELKRKFDQIKQDRIQRYQGVNLYVKNLDDSIDDERLRKEFAPYGTITSAKVMTDGSQSKGFGFVCFSSPEEATKAVTEMNGRIVATKPLYVALAQRREERKAILTNKYMQRLATLRTMTSPIIDSYQQAGYYMTVPQACNVNLLWLGLN
;
A
#
# COMPACT_ATOMS: atom_id res chain seq x y z
N MET A 1 43.25 -0.64 34.16
CA MET A 1 43.13 -2.07 33.81
C MET A 1 41.85 -2.59 34.42
N ASN A 2 40.83 -2.81 33.59
CA ASN A 2 39.70 -3.73 33.81
C ASN A 2 38.92 -3.77 32.49
N SER A 3 39.41 -4.60 31.57
CA SER A 3 38.82 -4.83 30.26
C SER A 3 38.16 -6.20 30.27
N SER A 4 37.11 -6.37 31.08
CA SER A 4 36.22 -7.54 30.98
C SER A 4 35.10 -7.21 29.99
N GLY A 5 35.46 -7.06 28.72
CA GLY A 5 34.50 -7.12 27.62
C GLY A 5 34.02 -8.57 27.45
N PRO A 6 32.84 -8.80 26.84
CA PRO A 6 32.39 -10.15 26.56
C PRO A 6 33.45 -10.86 25.70
N THR A 7 34.04 -11.93 26.26
CA THR A 7 34.96 -12.79 25.52
C THR A 7 34.16 -13.36 24.35
N TYR A 8 34.42 -12.92 23.12
CA TYR A 8 33.92 -13.58 21.93
C TYR A 8 34.88 -14.75 21.65
N PRO A 9 34.58 -16.01 22.06
CA PRO A 9 35.51 -17.14 21.95
C PRO A 9 35.81 -17.55 20.50
N LEU A 10 35.18 -16.88 19.53
CA LEU A 10 35.29 -17.16 18.11
C LEU A 10 35.66 -15.85 17.43
N ALA A 11 36.74 -15.86 16.64
CA ALA A 11 37.18 -14.77 15.77
C ALA A 11 36.22 -14.59 14.57
N SER A 12 34.93 -14.49 14.87
CA SER A 12 33.82 -14.54 13.93
C SER A 12 33.18 -13.17 13.81
N LEU A 13 33.16 -12.62 12.59
CA LEU A 13 32.50 -11.38 12.25
C LEU A 13 31.23 -11.64 11.45
N TYR A 14 30.19 -10.87 11.75
CA TYR A 14 29.05 -10.66 10.90
C TYR A 14 29.35 -9.49 9.96
N VAL A 15 29.21 -9.69 8.65
CA VAL A 15 29.36 -8.65 7.63
C VAL A 15 28.03 -8.46 6.93
N GLY A 16 27.29 -7.42 7.31
CA GLY A 16 25.97 -7.09 6.79
C GLY A 16 25.99 -6.01 5.72
N ASP A 17 24.79 -5.71 5.21
CA ASP A 17 24.54 -4.68 4.19
C ASP A 17 25.29 -4.92 2.86
N LEU A 18 25.64 -6.18 2.60
CA LEU A 18 26.32 -6.58 1.37
C LEU A 18 25.45 -6.34 0.15
N HIS A 19 26.09 -5.91 -0.95
CA HIS A 19 25.44 -5.92 -2.26
C HIS A 19 25.06 -7.37 -2.66
N PRO A 20 23.90 -7.61 -3.31
CA PRO A 20 23.42 -8.98 -3.62
C PRO A 20 24.41 -9.85 -4.39
N ASP A 21 25.25 -9.23 -5.22
CA ASP A 21 26.26 -9.89 -6.04
C ASP A 21 27.60 -10.10 -5.33
N VAL A 22 27.77 -9.69 -4.07
CA VAL A 22 29.02 -9.93 -3.34
C VAL A 22 29.22 -11.43 -3.18
N THR A 23 30.40 -11.91 -3.57
CA THR A 23 30.80 -13.30 -3.45
C THR A 23 31.82 -13.49 -2.35
N GLU A 24 31.99 -14.74 -1.93
CA GLU A 24 32.99 -15.19 -0.97
C GLU A 24 34.40 -14.78 -1.40
N ALA A 25 34.71 -14.83 -2.70
CA ALA A 25 36.01 -14.43 -3.25
C ALA A 25 36.28 -12.92 -3.08
N MET A 26 35.27 -12.08 -3.30
CA MET A 26 35.39 -10.63 -3.09
C MET A 26 35.63 -10.30 -1.62
N LEU A 27 34.94 -11.00 -0.72
CA LEU A 27 35.16 -10.85 0.72
C LEU A 27 36.56 -11.35 1.12
N TYR A 28 37.02 -12.47 0.57
CA TYR A 28 38.38 -12.96 0.83
C TYR A 28 39.45 -11.93 0.42
N GLN A 29 39.32 -11.37 -0.78
CA GLN A 29 40.23 -10.33 -1.26
C GLN A 29 40.19 -9.09 -0.35
N LYS A 30 39.00 -8.69 0.12
CA LYS A 30 38.86 -7.53 0.99
C LYS A 30 39.46 -7.74 2.38
N PHE A 31 39.25 -8.91 2.98
CA PHE A 31 39.55 -9.18 4.39
C PHE A 31 40.89 -9.89 4.63
N SER A 32 41.50 -10.50 3.61
CA SER A 32 42.81 -11.16 3.74
C SER A 32 43.95 -10.25 4.22
N PRO A 33 43.97 -8.92 3.95
CA PRO A 33 44.98 -8.04 4.53
C PRO A 33 44.90 -7.90 6.05
N ALA A 34 43.74 -8.17 6.67
CA ALA A 34 43.60 -8.11 8.13
C ALA A 34 44.21 -9.34 8.83
N GLY A 35 44.33 -10.47 8.13
CA GLY A 35 44.96 -11.69 8.64
C GLY A 35 44.41 -12.98 8.04
N PRO A 36 44.95 -14.14 8.45
CA PRO A 36 44.54 -15.45 7.93
C PRO A 36 43.05 -15.76 8.19
N ILE A 37 42.30 -16.01 7.11
CA ILE A 37 40.88 -16.33 7.17
C ILE A 37 40.70 -17.86 7.24
N MET A 38 39.96 -18.33 8.24
CA MET A 38 39.58 -19.73 8.40
C MET A 38 38.41 -20.13 7.49
N SER A 39 37.38 -19.28 7.39
CA SER A 39 36.25 -19.52 6.48
C SER A 39 35.42 -18.28 6.19
N ILE A 40 34.79 -18.25 5.02
CA ILE A 40 33.82 -17.23 4.61
C ILE A 40 32.54 -17.93 4.18
N ARG A 41 31.39 -17.41 4.62
CA ARG A 41 30.07 -17.90 4.20
C ARG A 41 29.16 -16.73 3.87
N VAL A 42 28.83 -16.54 2.60
CA VAL A 42 27.73 -15.64 2.22
C VAL A 42 26.41 -16.35 2.47
N CYS A 43 25.54 -15.76 3.27
CA CYS A 43 24.24 -16.35 3.58
C CYS A 43 23.28 -16.10 2.42
N ARG A 44 22.74 -17.18 1.86
CA ARG A 44 21.84 -17.16 0.70
C ARG A 44 20.52 -17.82 1.07
N ASP A 45 19.44 -17.34 0.46
CA ASP A 45 18.14 -17.96 0.54
C ASP A 45 18.21 -19.41 0.00
N ILE A 46 17.63 -20.36 0.73
CA ILE A 46 17.77 -21.80 0.45
C ILE A 46 17.16 -22.15 -0.91
N ILE A 47 16.06 -21.48 -1.27
CA ILE A 47 15.28 -21.76 -2.48
C ILE A 47 15.86 -21.00 -3.68
N THR A 48 15.98 -19.68 -3.57
CA THR A 48 16.34 -18.79 -4.68
C THR A 48 17.85 -18.63 -4.86
N ARG A 49 18.67 -19.11 -3.92
CA ARG A 49 20.13 -18.95 -3.88
C ARG A 49 20.62 -17.50 -3.93
N ARG A 50 19.72 -16.53 -3.79
CA ARG A 50 20.05 -15.11 -3.73
C ARG A 50 20.63 -14.75 -2.36
N SER A 51 21.59 -13.83 -2.36
CA SER A 51 22.20 -13.33 -1.12
C SER A 51 21.12 -12.71 -0.23
N LEU A 52 21.20 -13.02 1.07
CA LEU A 52 20.42 -12.37 2.12
C LEU A 52 21.03 -11.03 2.55
N GLY A 53 22.10 -10.58 1.87
CA GLY A 53 22.76 -9.31 2.13
C GLY A 53 23.72 -9.34 3.32
N TYR A 54 24.15 -10.52 3.76
CA TYR A 54 25.15 -10.67 4.82
C TYR A 54 25.98 -11.94 4.69
N ALA A 55 27.14 -11.94 5.34
CA ALA A 55 28.08 -13.05 5.41
C ALA A 55 28.64 -13.22 6.83
N TYR A 56 29.23 -14.38 7.08
CA TYR A 56 30.05 -14.62 8.25
C TYR A 56 31.50 -14.89 7.81
N ILE A 57 32.43 -14.23 8.49
CA ILE A 57 33.88 -14.40 8.27
C ILE A 57 34.49 -14.87 9.57
N ASN A 58 35.20 -16.00 9.54
CA ASN A 58 35.93 -16.52 10.68
C ASN A 58 37.42 -16.36 10.39
N PHE A 59 38.11 -15.59 11.22
CA PHE A 59 39.57 -15.48 11.22
C PHE A 59 40.19 -16.61 12.04
N GLN A 60 41.49 -16.84 11.82
CA GLN A 60 42.24 -17.77 12.67
C GLN A 60 42.50 -17.18 14.06
N GLN A 61 42.80 -15.87 14.14
CA GLN A 61 43.07 -15.19 15.41
C GLN A 61 42.02 -14.10 15.70
N PRO A 62 41.60 -13.91 16.97
CA PRO A 62 40.71 -12.82 17.36
C PRO A 62 41.26 -11.43 17.04
N ALA A 63 42.57 -11.23 17.13
CA ALA A 63 43.24 -9.96 16.82
C ALA A 63 43.05 -9.55 15.34
N ASP A 64 43.05 -10.52 14.42
CA ASP A 64 42.81 -10.25 13.00
C ASP A 64 41.35 -9.82 12.75
N ALA A 65 40.41 -10.41 13.49
CA ALA A 65 39.00 -10.06 13.42
C ALA A 65 38.74 -8.65 13.99
N GLU A 66 39.41 -8.29 15.09
CA GLU A 66 39.38 -6.94 15.67
C GLU A 66 39.99 -5.92 14.69
N CYS A 67 41.14 -6.23 14.10
CA CYS A 67 41.77 -5.40 13.08
C CYS A 67 40.83 -5.16 11.88
N ALA A 68 40.16 -6.21 11.38
CA ALA A 68 39.18 -6.10 10.31
C ALA A 68 37.96 -5.24 10.71
N LEU A 69 37.47 -5.38 11.94
CA LEU A 69 36.36 -4.59 12.47
C LEU A 69 36.72 -3.10 12.55
N ASP A 70 37.93 -2.77 13.00
CA ASP A 70 38.34 -1.39 13.21
C ASP A 70 38.71 -0.68 11.91
N THR A 71 39.35 -1.40 10.98
CA THR A 71 39.93 -0.79 9.77
C THR A 71 39.04 -0.89 8.54
N MET A 72 38.11 -1.85 8.48
CA MET A 72 37.33 -2.14 7.27
C MET A 72 35.82 -1.93 7.41
N ASN A 73 35.34 -1.51 8.59
CA ASN A 73 33.92 -1.24 8.78
C ASN A 73 33.48 -0.02 7.97
N TYR A 74 32.33 -0.13 7.30
CA TYR A 74 31.79 0.84 6.35
C TYR A 74 32.54 0.98 5.02
N ASP A 75 33.53 0.13 4.74
CA ASP A 75 34.17 0.09 3.44
C ASP A 75 33.18 -0.27 2.32
N VAL A 76 33.35 0.36 1.16
CA VAL A 76 32.42 0.23 0.05
C VAL A 76 32.79 -0.99 -0.81
N ILE A 77 31.87 -1.95 -0.92
CA ILE A 77 31.95 -3.07 -1.86
C ILE A 77 30.77 -3.00 -2.83
N LYS A 78 31.06 -2.95 -4.14
CA LYS A 78 30.05 -2.77 -5.20
C LYS A 78 29.07 -1.60 -4.92
N GLY A 79 29.61 -0.46 -4.50
CA GLY A 79 28.82 0.75 -4.24
C GLY A 79 27.97 0.71 -2.98
N ARG A 80 28.12 -0.30 -2.11
CA ARG A 80 27.45 -0.34 -0.79
C ARG A 80 28.46 -0.42 0.36
N PRO A 81 28.34 0.44 1.39
CA PRO A 81 29.16 0.33 2.59
C PRO A 81 28.77 -0.94 3.35
N ILE A 82 29.77 -1.76 3.69
CA ILE A 82 29.56 -2.98 4.47
C ILE A 82 29.49 -2.65 5.95
N ARG A 83 28.71 -3.42 6.71
CA ARG A 83 28.60 -3.23 8.16
C ARG A 83 29.14 -4.44 8.91
N ILE A 84 30.25 -4.25 9.61
CA ILE A 84 30.93 -5.31 10.35
C ILE A 84 30.52 -5.23 11.82
N MET A 85 30.26 -6.40 12.41
CA MET A 85 29.96 -6.57 13.83
C MET A 85 30.58 -7.87 14.33
N TRP A 86 30.82 -7.99 15.63
CA TRP A 86 31.04 -9.31 16.24
C TRP A 86 29.83 -10.23 15.99
N SER A 87 30.11 -11.47 15.61
CA SER A 87 29.06 -12.46 15.32
C SER A 87 28.32 -12.86 16.60
N GLN A 88 27.14 -12.28 16.81
CA GLN A 88 26.24 -12.69 17.89
C GLN A 88 25.35 -13.86 17.45
N ARG A 89 25.44 -15.01 18.12
CA ARG A 89 24.63 -16.22 17.81
C ARG A 89 23.29 -16.23 18.52
N ASP A 90 23.20 -15.63 19.70
CA ASP A 90 21.98 -15.63 20.51
C ASP A 90 20.88 -14.77 19.84
N PRO A 91 19.73 -15.35 19.44
CA PRO A 91 18.61 -14.59 18.90
C PRO A 91 18.02 -13.59 19.90
N GLY A 92 18.04 -13.87 21.21
CA GLY A 92 17.55 -12.99 22.26
C GLY A 92 18.34 -11.69 22.31
N LEU A 93 19.68 -11.78 22.33
CA LEU A 93 20.55 -10.61 22.30
C LEU A 93 20.42 -9.81 20.99
N ARG A 94 20.21 -10.48 19.84
CA ARG A 94 20.00 -9.79 18.54
C ARG A 94 18.65 -9.10 18.42
N LYS A 95 17.61 -9.62 19.08
CA LYS A 95 16.22 -9.17 18.92
C LYS A 95 15.69 -8.39 20.12
N SER A 96 16.47 -8.26 21.19
CA SER A 96 16.06 -7.58 22.42
C SER A 96 15.67 -6.13 22.18
N GLY A 97 16.29 -5.47 21.19
CA GLY A 97 16.11 -4.03 20.97
C GLY A 97 16.77 -3.16 22.04
N VAL A 98 17.39 -3.79 23.05
CA VAL A 98 18.06 -3.11 24.16
C VAL A 98 19.25 -2.33 23.63
N GLY A 99 19.43 -1.09 24.06
CA GLY A 99 20.51 -0.23 23.56
C GLY A 99 20.33 0.28 22.12
N ASN A 100 19.24 -0.06 21.41
CA ASN A 100 18.97 0.46 20.07
C ASN A 100 18.30 1.83 20.11
N ILE A 101 18.94 2.80 19.49
CA ILE A 101 18.39 4.13 19.26
C ILE A 101 18.20 4.40 17.77
N PHE A 102 17.29 5.33 17.51
CA PHE A 102 16.95 5.84 16.21
C PHE A 102 17.21 7.33 16.16
N ILE A 103 17.87 7.79 15.10
CA ILE A 103 18.20 9.18 14.87
C ILE A 103 17.52 9.66 13.59
N LYS A 104 16.84 10.79 13.65
CA LYS A 104 16.05 11.37 12.56
C LYS A 104 16.44 12.82 12.32
N ASN A 105 16.16 13.32 11.12
CA ASN A 105 16.47 14.69 10.72
C ASN A 105 17.97 15.02 10.80
N MET A 106 18.81 14.02 10.51
CA MET A 106 20.24 14.22 10.36
C MET A 106 20.52 14.93 9.04
N ASP A 107 21.62 15.69 9.00
CA ASP A 107 22.10 16.23 7.74
C ASP A 107 22.54 15.11 6.78
N GLU A 108 22.38 15.36 5.48
CA GLU A 108 22.65 14.36 4.43
C GLU A 108 24.15 14.07 4.28
N SER A 109 25.01 14.99 4.75
CA SER A 109 26.47 14.81 4.78
C SER A 109 26.96 13.83 5.85
N ILE A 110 26.12 13.48 6.83
CA ILE A 110 26.52 12.57 7.92
C ILE A 110 26.50 11.13 7.41
N ASP A 111 27.69 10.52 7.37
CA ASP A 111 27.88 9.12 6.99
C ASP A 111 27.94 8.19 8.23
N ASN A 112 28.17 6.90 8.00
CA ASN A 112 28.24 5.92 9.09
C ASN A 112 29.38 6.19 10.06
N LYS A 113 30.52 6.69 9.57
CA LYS A 113 31.71 6.94 10.38
C LYS A 113 31.51 8.17 11.27
N ALA A 114 31.04 9.28 10.70
CA ALA A 114 30.68 10.46 11.46
C ALA A 114 29.60 10.17 12.51
N LEU A 115 28.62 9.32 12.19
CA LEU A 115 27.61 8.86 13.14
C LEU A 115 28.23 8.01 14.27
N TYR A 116 29.16 7.09 13.94
CA TYR A 116 29.89 6.31 14.93
C TYR A 116 30.70 7.22 15.87
N ASP A 117 31.54 8.08 15.30
CA ASP A 117 32.43 8.99 16.04
C ASP A 117 31.63 9.88 17.00
N THR A 118 30.52 10.45 16.52
CA THR A 118 29.64 11.31 17.33
C THR A 118 29.03 10.55 18.52
N PHE A 119 28.51 9.35 18.30
CA PHE A 119 27.77 8.63 19.34
C PHE A 119 28.66 7.75 20.22
N SER A 120 29.90 7.48 19.81
CA SER A 120 30.87 6.67 20.58
C SER A 120 31.16 7.27 21.97
N ALA A 121 31.02 8.59 22.10
CA ALA A 121 31.15 9.32 23.36
C ALA A 121 30.16 8.87 24.45
N PHE A 122 29.01 8.29 24.08
CA PHE A 122 27.98 7.87 25.04
C PHE A 122 28.15 6.43 25.53
N GLY A 123 28.95 5.63 24.83
CA GLY A 123 29.23 4.24 25.18
C GLY A 123 29.68 3.42 23.97
N ASN A 124 30.06 2.17 24.22
CA ASN A 124 30.49 1.24 23.19
C ASN A 124 29.36 0.97 22.17
N ILE A 125 29.63 1.22 20.90
CA ILE A 125 28.69 1.00 19.79
C ILE A 125 28.98 -0.35 19.17
N LEU A 126 28.00 -1.26 19.25
CA LEU A 126 28.05 -2.55 18.57
C LEU A 126 27.82 -2.41 17.06
N SER A 127 27.01 -1.43 16.66
CA SER A 127 26.69 -1.15 15.26
C SER A 127 26.05 0.21 15.11
N CYS A 128 26.39 0.94 14.05
CA CYS A 128 25.56 2.05 13.58
C CYS A 128 25.33 1.95 12.08
N LYS A 129 24.31 2.66 11.60
CA LYS A 129 23.95 2.69 10.19
C LYS A 129 23.16 3.94 9.83
N VAL A 130 23.65 4.70 8.87
CA VAL A 130 22.88 5.70 8.13
C VAL A 130 22.15 4.99 6.99
N VAL A 131 20.85 5.27 6.85
CA VAL A 131 20.07 4.70 5.74
C VAL A 131 20.22 5.57 4.51
N CYS A 132 20.77 4.98 3.45
CA CYS A 132 20.93 5.63 2.16
C CYS A 132 20.03 4.97 1.08
N ASP A 133 19.64 5.75 0.08
CA ASP A 133 19.17 5.25 -1.21
C ASP A 133 20.18 5.55 -2.33
N GLU A 134 19.76 5.38 -3.59
CA GLU A 134 20.55 5.67 -4.78
C GLU A 134 20.95 7.15 -4.90
N LYS A 135 20.25 8.06 -4.21
CA LYS A 135 20.51 9.51 -4.24
C LYS A 135 21.33 9.98 -3.03
N GLY A 136 21.54 9.14 -2.02
CA GLY A 136 22.34 9.46 -0.84
C GLY A 136 21.62 9.17 0.47
N SER A 137 22.02 9.85 1.54
CA SER A 137 21.45 9.68 2.88
C SER A 137 19.98 10.10 2.90
N LYS A 138 19.13 9.31 3.57
CA LYS A 138 17.72 9.65 3.83
C LYS A 138 17.54 10.55 5.06
N GLY A 139 18.63 11.04 5.66
CA GLY A 139 18.59 11.89 6.86
C GLY A 139 18.14 11.16 8.13
N TYR A 140 18.30 9.83 8.19
CA TYR A 140 18.04 9.05 9.40
C TYR A 140 18.96 7.83 9.50
N GLY A 141 19.17 7.37 10.73
CA GLY A 141 20.05 6.27 11.04
C GLY A 141 19.70 5.57 12.34
N PHE A 142 20.47 4.54 12.65
CA PHE A 142 20.33 3.71 13.83
C PHE A 142 21.69 3.55 14.50
N VAL A 143 21.71 3.53 15.82
CA VAL A 143 22.89 3.21 16.63
C VAL A 143 22.47 2.16 17.65
N HIS A 144 23.25 1.10 17.76
CA HIS A 144 23.09 0.04 18.73
C HIS A 144 24.24 0.13 19.72
N PHE A 145 23.93 0.57 20.93
CA PHE A 145 24.85 0.51 22.05
C PHE A 145 24.87 -0.88 22.66
N GLU A 146 26.00 -1.22 23.27
CA GLU A 146 26.14 -2.42 24.10
C GLU A 146 25.19 -2.41 25.30
N THR A 147 24.93 -1.23 25.86
CA THR A 147 24.13 -1.06 27.08
C THR A 147 22.92 -0.14 26.86
N GLN A 148 21.84 -0.40 27.61
CA GLN A 148 20.63 0.43 27.60
C GLN A 148 20.93 1.83 28.15
N GLU A 149 21.81 1.90 29.14
CA GLU A 149 22.20 3.12 29.83
C GLU A 149 22.92 4.08 28.88
N ALA A 150 23.79 3.57 28.01
CA ALA A 150 24.43 4.37 26.96
C ALA A 150 23.41 4.94 25.97
N ALA A 151 22.42 4.14 25.57
CA ALA A 151 21.32 4.59 24.72
C ALA A 151 20.48 5.69 25.39
N ASN A 152 20.13 5.54 26.67
CA ASN A 152 19.36 6.55 27.41
C ASN A 152 20.14 7.88 27.50
N ARG A 153 21.43 7.83 27.86
CA ARG A 153 22.28 9.02 27.91
C ARG A 153 22.38 9.72 26.55
N ALA A 154 22.53 8.96 25.47
CA ALA A 154 22.57 9.50 24.12
C ALA A 154 21.24 10.19 23.75
N ILE A 155 20.09 9.60 24.11
CA ILE A 155 18.77 10.22 23.89
C ILE A 155 18.63 11.51 24.68
N GLU A 156 18.91 11.48 25.98
CA GLU A 156 18.77 12.64 26.87
C GLU A 156 19.64 13.82 26.43
N THR A 157 20.86 13.52 25.97
CA THR A 157 21.84 14.57 25.60
C THR A 157 21.65 15.06 24.17
N MET A 158 21.40 14.17 23.21
CA MET A 158 21.42 14.53 21.78
C MET A 158 20.04 14.84 21.20
N ASN A 159 18.95 14.43 21.85
CA ASN A 159 17.62 14.69 21.31
C ASN A 159 17.32 16.19 21.31
N GLY A 160 17.17 16.77 20.12
CA GLY A 160 16.92 18.19 19.94
C GLY A 160 18.18 19.06 19.86
N MET A 161 19.38 18.46 19.84
CA MET A 161 20.64 19.17 19.59
C MET A 161 20.86 19.41 18.10
N LEU A 162 21.71 20.39 17.76
CA LEU A 162 22.12 20.67 16.39
C LEU A 162 23.33 19.81 16.00
N LEU A 163 23.22 19.07 14.91
CA LEU A 163 24.29 18.36 14.21
C LEU A 163 24.36 18.90 12.78
N ASN A 164 25.48 19.52 12.41
CA ASN A 164 25.64 20.26 11.15
C ASN A 164 24.45 21.21 10.88
N ASP A 165 24.13 22.06 11.87
CA ASP A 165 23.02 23.03 11.84
C ASP A 165 21.60 22.43 11.71
N ARG A 166 21.44 21.11 11.76
CA ARG A 166 20.13 20.45 11.81
C ARG A 166 19.81 19.94 13.19
N LYS A 167 18.60 20.26 13.66
CA LYS A 167 18.07 19.75 14.91
C LYS A 167 17.71 18.27 14.77
N VAL A 168 18.52 17.39 15.35
CA VAL A 168 18.27 15.94 15.29
C VAL A 168 17.21 15.52 16.29
N PHE A 169 16.50 14.45 15.96
CA PHE A 169 15.61 13.76 16.87
C PHE A 169 16.21 12.39 17.21
N VAL A 170 16.42 12.14 18.49
CA VAL A 170 16.99 10.87 18.98
C VAL A 170 15.95 10.22 19.90
N GLY A 171 15.69 8.93 19.70
CA GLY A 171 14.76 8.19 20.55
C GLY A 171 14.99 6.69 20.49
N HIS A 172 14.28 5.94 21.32
CA HIS A 172 14.33 4.48 21.27
C HIS A 172 13.91 3.95 19.91
N PHE A 173 14.63 2.94 19.43
CA PHE A 173 14.25 2.22 18.23
C PHE A 173 12.91 1.50 18.46
N LYS A 174 11.99 1.67 17.51
CA LYS A 174 10.74 0.91 17.43
C LYS A 174 10.69 0.15 16.13
N SER A 175 10.32 -1.12 16.21
CA SER A 175 10.20 -1.96 15.01
C SER A 175 9.15 -1.38 14.06
N ARG A 176 9.22 -1.72 12.77
CA ARG A 176 8.21 -1.27 11.79
C ARG A 176 6.80 -1.66 12.22
N LYS A 177 6.63 -2.89 12.73
CA LYS A 177 5.35 -3.40 13.22
C LYS A 177 4.83 -2.60 14.41
N GLU A 178 5.68 -2.30 15.40
CA GLU A 178 5.31 -1.43 16.53
C GLU A 178 4.93 -0.03 16.08
N ARG A 179 5.69 0.56 15.15
CA ARG A 179 5.37 1.86 14.58
C ARG A 179 4.03 1.86 13.86
N GLU A 180 3.71 0.81 13.11
CA GLU A 180 2.43 0.66 12.42
C GLU A 180 1.27 0.52 13.40
N VAL A 181 1.44 -0.22 14.51
CA VAL A 181 0.43 -0.33 15.58
C VAL A 181 0.26 1.03 16.29
N GLU A 182 1.34 1.71 16.64
CA GLU A 182 1.28 3.01 17.31
C GLU A 182 0.68 4.10 16.39
N PHE A 183 1.03 4.08 15.10
CA PHE A 183 0.49 5.03 14.14
C PHE A 183 -0.98 4.71 13.78
N GLY A 184 -1.33 3.43 13.69
CA GLY A 184 -2.71 2.97 13.50
C GLY A 184 -3.61 3.35 14.68
N THR A 185 -3.13 3.13 15.91
CA THR A 185 -3.85 3.56 17.13
C THR A 185 -3.95 5.08 17.23
N LYS A 186 -2.88 5.83 16.90
CA LYS A 186 -2.94 7.30 16.82
C LYS A 186 -3.86 7.82 15.72
N ALA A 187 -3.97 7.13 14.58
CA ALA A 187 -4.90 7.48 13.51
C ALA A 187 -6.37 7.16 13.85
N MET A 188 -6.61 6.26 14.81
CA MET A 188 -7.93 5.99 15.37
C MET A 188 -8.34 7.01 16.43
N LYS A 189 -7.38 7.66 17.10
CA LYS A 189 -7.69 8.73 18.07
C LYS A 189 -8.28 9.94 17.36
N PHE A 190 -9.43 10.40 17.83
CA PHE A 190 -10.07 11.63 17.40
C PHE A 190 -10.57 12.40 18.61
N THR A 191 -10.46 13.72 18.55
CA THR A 191 -11.03 14.65 19.55
C THR A 191 -12.20 15.44 19.00
N ASN A 192 -12.36 15.48 17.67
CA ASN A 192 -13.45 16.18 16.99
C ASN A 192 -14.61 15.22 16.70
N VAL A 193 -15.77 15.57 17.23
CA VAL A 193 -17.03 14.86 17.08
C VAL A 193 -17.97 15.67 16.21
N TYR A 194 -18.62 14.99 15.26
CA TYR A 194 -19.69 15.51 14.42
C TYR A 194 -21.04 15.05 14.97
N ILE A 195 -21.94 16.00 15.17
CA ILE A 195 -23.29 15.74 15.67
C ILE A 195 -24.29 16.21 14.61
N LYS A 196 -25.27 15.37 14.26
CA LYS A 196 -26.31 15.66 13.26
C LYS A 196 -27.69 15.30 13.80
N ASN A 197 -28.71 15.97 13.27
CA ASN A 197 -30.12 15.67 13.44
C ASN A 197 -30.69 16.04 14.83
N PHE A 198 -30.07 16.98 15.54
CA PHE A 198 -30.55 17.47 16.83
C PHE A 198 -31.68 18.53 16.74
N GLY A 199 -32.09 18.93 15.53
CA GLY A 199 -33.10 19.96 15.31
C GLY A 199 -32.52 21.37 15.12
N GLU A 200 -33.40 22.33 14.84
CA GLU A 200 -32.98 23.72 14.55
C GLU A 200 -32.85 24.57 15.82
N ASP A 201 -33.49 24.14 16.92
CA ASP A 201 -33.57 24.87 18.19
C ASP A 201 -32.31 24.78 19.06
N TYR A 202 -31.34 23.96 18.65
CA TYR A 202 -30.06 23.80 19.33
C TYR A 202 -29.07 24.88 18.90
N THR A 203 -28.63 25.64 19.89
CA THR A 203 -27.57 26.64 19.76
C THR A 203 -26.23 26.05 20.23
N ASP A 204 -25.15 26.81 20.02
CA ASP A 204 -23.80 26.44 20.46
C ASP A 204 -23.76 26.18 21.98
N GLU A 205 -24.51 26.97 22.75
CA GLU A 205 -24.60 26.90 24.20
C GLU A 205 -25.32 25.62 24.66
N LYS A 206 -26.49 25.32 24.08
CA LYS A 206 -27.24 24.09 24.41
C LYS A 206 -26.44 22.83 24.04
N LEU A 207 -25.77 22.86 22.88
CA LEU A 207 -24.94 21.75 22.46
C LEU A 207 -23.72 21.59 23.39
N LYS A 208 -23.13 22.70 23.85
CA LYS A 208 -22.03 22.68 24.81
C LYS A 208 -22.46 22.14 26.17
N GLU A 209 -23.62 22.55 26.67
CA GLU A 209 -24.19 22.06 27.93
C GLU A 209 -24.31 20.53 27.90
N VAL A 210 -24.99 19.98 26.90
CA VAL A 210 -25.19 18.53 26.75
C VAL A 210 -23.86 17.79 26.62
N PHE A 211 -22.96 18.27 25.77
CA PHE A 211 -21.72 17.53 25.46
C PHE A 211 -20.59 17.76 26.47
N SER A 212 -20.69 18.77 27.34
CA SER A 212 -19.73 18.97 28.44
C SER A 212 -19.79 17.88 29.52
N ALA A 213 -20.91 17.16 29.61
CA ALA A 213 -21.07 16.03 30.54
C ALA A 213 -20.11 14.85 30.24
N PHE A 214 -19.63 14.73 29.00
CA PHE A 214 -18.74 13.64 28.58
C PHE A 214 -17.25 13.97 28.78
N GLY A 215 -16.91 15.26 28.94
CA GLY A 215 -15.52 15.68 29.12
C GLY A 215 -15.27 17.14 28.75
N ARG A 216 -14.01 17.57 28.86
CA ARG A 216 -13.63 18.97 28.65
C ARG A 216 -13.70 19.33 27.17
N THR A 217 -14.70 20.12 26.79
CA THR A 217 -14.83 20.66 25.43
C THR A 217 -13.92 21.88 25.23
N LEU A 218 -13.13 21.87 24.16
CA LEU A 218 -12.29 22.99 23.71
C LEU A 218 -13.07 23.96 22.80
N SER A 219 -13.93 23.43 21.94
CA SER A 219 -14.77 24.24 21.05
C SER A 219 -16.05 23.51 20.69
N VAL A 220 -17.17 24.23 20.66
CA VAL A 220 -18.47 23.71 20.23
C VAL A 220 -19.05 24.68 19.21
N ARG A 221 -19.56 24.18 18.09
CA ARG A 221 -20.10 25.03 17.01
C ARG A 221 -21.22 24.35 16.26
N VAL A 222 -22.39 24.99 16.20
CA VAL A 222 -23.51 24.64 15.33
C VAL A 222 -23.31 25.33 13.98
N MET A 223 -23.46 24.57 12.90
CA MET A 223 -23.35 25.12 11.56
C MET A 223 -24.66 25.76 11.16
N LYS A 224 -24.61 27.04 10.79
CA LYS A 224 -25.76 27.85 10.37
C LYS A 224 -25.75 28.09 8.86
N ASP A 225 -26.91 28.36 8.27
CA ASP A 225 -27.05 28.81 6.88
C ASP A 225 -26.70 30.30 6.74
N GLU A 226 -26.74 30.84 5.51
CA GLU A 226 -26.47 32.25 5.23
C GLU A 226 -27.48 33.20 5.91
N ARG A 227 -28.64 32.68 6.33
CA ARG A 227 -29.70 33.40 7.04
C ARG A 227 -29.58 33.23 8.56
N GLY A 228 -28.52 32.60 9.06
CA GLY A 228 -28.27 32.38 10.48
C GLY A 228 -29.07 31.24 11.12
N ARG A 229 -29.85 30.47 10.35
CA ARG A 229 -30.63 29.34 10.86
C ARG A 229 -29.76 28.10 10.98
N SER A 230 -30.00 27.30 12.02
CA SER A 230 -29.26 26.06 12.25
C SER A 230 -29.48 25.09 11.09
N ARG A 231 -28.40 24.47 10.61
CA ARG A 231 -28.46 23.39 9.61
C ARG A 231 -28.71 22.02 10.25
N GLY A 232 -28.99 21.99 11.56
CA GLY A 232 -29.23 20.76 12.34
C GLY A 232 -28.00 19.87 12.49
N PHE A 233 -26.79 20.44 12.38
CA PHE A 233 -25.54 19.74 12.66
C PHE A 233 -24.47 20.68 13.21
N GLY A 234 -23.51 20.10 13.93
CA GLY A 234 -22.45 20.84 14.59
C GLY A 234 -21.24 19.97 14.90
N PHE A 235 -20.24 20.59 15.51
CA PHE A 235 -18.99 19.97 15.88
C PHE A 235 -18.66 20.26 17.34
N VAL A 236 -18.13 19.26 18.04
CA VAL A 236 -17.57 19.40 19.39
C VAL A 236 -16.14 18.90 19.34
N ASN A 237 -15.19 19.71 19.78
CA ASN A 237 -13.79 19.33 19.96
C ASN A 237 -13.54 19.12 21.45
N TYR A 238 -13.03 17.96 21.83
CA TYR A 238 -12.62 17.64 23.19
C TYR A 238 -11.13 17.85 23.39
N ALA A 239 -10.71 17.96 24.65
CA ALA A 239 -9.29 17.98 25.00
C ALA A 239 -8.61 16.64 24.68
N ASN A 240 -9.33 15.53 24.93
CA ASN A 240 -8.80 14.17 24.84
C ASN A 240 -9.67 13.27 23.96
N HIS A 241 -9.10 12.16 23.49
CA HIS A 241 -9.80 11.21 22.63
C HIS A 241 -10.85 10.41 23.39
N GLU A 242 -10.55 10.07 24.63
CA GLU A 242 -11.36 9.22 25.49
C GLU A 242 -12.73 9.89 25.76
N ASP A 243 -12.75 11.21 25.99
CA ASP A 243 -13.96 12.02 26.14
C ASP A 243 -14.81 12.04 24.84
N ALA A 244 -14.15 12.23 23.69
CA ALA A 244 -14.80 12.24 22.39
C ALA A 244 -15.41 10.88 22.03
N GLN A 245 -14.71 9.79 22.36
CA GLN A 245 -15.19 8.42 22.15
C GLN A 245 -16.41 8.14 23.04
N LYS A 246 -16.36 8.50 24.32
CA LYS A 246 -17.49 8.37 25.24
C LYS A 246 -18.73 9.09 24.73
N ALA A 247 -18.57 10.33 24.24
CA ALA A 247 -19.66 11.09 23.65
C ALA A 247 -20.27 10.41 22.41
N VAL A 248 -19.45 9.79 21.55
CA VAL A 248 -19.93 9.03 20.39
C VAL A 248 -20.70 7.79 20.84
N ASP A 249 -20.14 6.99 21.73
CA ASP A 249 -20.73 5.71 22.14
C ASP A 249 -22.05 5.91 22.87
N GLU A 250 -22.14 6.97 23.68
CA GLU A 250 -23.32 7.19 24.51
C GLU A 250 -24.42 8.01 23.82
N MET A 251 -24.08 8.94 22.91
CA MET A 251 -25.08 9.82 22.28
C MET A 251 -25.49 9.40 20.88
N ASN A 252 -24.69 8.59 20.18
CA ASN A 252 -25.06 8.15 18.83
C ASN A 252 -26.30 7.25 18.85
N GLY A 253 -27.35 7.66 18.13
CA GLY A 253 -28.62 6.93 18.08
C GLY A 253 -29.59 7.25 19.22
N LYS A 254 -29.26 8.17 20.14
CA LYS A 254 -30.23 8.65 21.15
C LYS A 254 -31.28 9.57 20.54
N GLU A 255 -32.46 9.57 21.14
CA GLU A 255 -33.54 10.46 20.76
C GLU A 255 -33.45 11.79 21.53
N VAL A 256 -33.46 12.90 20.80
CA VAL A 256 -33.43 14.26 21.32
C VAL A 256 -34.49 15.07 20.56
N ASN A 257 -35.46 15.64 21.27
CA ASN A 257 -36.59 16.39 20.68
C ASN A 257 -37.35 15.61 19.57
N GLY A 258 -37.65 14.32 19.80
CA GLY A 258 -38.35 13.49 18.83
C GLY A 258 -37.51 13.08 17.62
N LYS A 259 -36.19 13.35 17.63
CA LYS A 259 -35.27 13.03 16.53
C LYS A 259 -34.11 12.19 17.03
N ILE A 260 -33.80 11.14 16.28
CA ILE A 260 -32.62 10.30 16.53
C ILE A 260 -31.38 11.06 16.06
N ILE A 261 -30.49 11.42 16.98
CA ILE A 261 -29.26 12.12 16.66
C ILE A 261 -28.18 11.14 16.19
N TYR A 262 -27.35 11.59 15.26
CA TYR A 262 -26.15 10.88 14.85
C TYR A 262 -24.93 11.57 15.44
N VAL A 263 -24.08 10.80 16.11
CA VAL A 263 -22.83 11.28 16.71
C VAL A 263 -21.70 10.39 16.22
N GLY A 264 -20.64 10.98 15.67
CA GLY A 264 -19.54 10.21 15.13
C GLY A 264 -18.28 11.04 14.96
N ARG A 265 -17.18 10.40 14.58
CA ARG A 265 -15.92 11.09 14.29
C ARG A 265 -16.13 12.17 13.21
N ALA A 266 -15.66 13.38 13.48
CA ALA A 266 -15.64 14.42 12.47
C ALA A 266 -14.62 14.08 11.38
N GLN A 267 -15.10 13.79 10.17
CA GLN A 267 -14.27 13.51 9.00
C GLN A 267 -14.02 14.78 8.20
N LYS A 268 -12.82 14.91 7.62
CA LYS A 268 -12.55 15.99 6.66
C LYS A 268 -13.40 15.77 5.40
N ARG A 269 -13.86 16.86 4.78
CA ARG A 269 -14.74 16.81 3.59
C ARG A 269 -14.18 15.92 2.47
N LEU A 270 -12.87 15.99 2.20
CA LEU A 270 -12.20 15.18 1.17
C LEU A 270 -12.18 13.69 1.51
N GLU A 271 -11.87 13.35 2.76
CA GLU A 271 -11.85 11.98 3.27
C GLU A 271 -13.24 11.34 3.17
N ARG A 272 -14.26 12.06 3.64
CA ARG A 272 -15.67 11.64 3.55
C ARG A 272 -16.11 11.40 2.10
N GLN A 273 -15.73 12.28 1.18
CA GLN A 273 -16.09 12.12 -0.23
C GLN A 273 -15.43 10.88 -0.85
N GLY A 274 -14.17 10.60 -0.48
CA GLY A 274 -13.45 9.40 -0.89
C GLY A 274 -14.09 8.12 -0.35
N GLU A 275 -14.42 8.07 0.94
CA GLU A 275 -15.09 6.91 1.55
C GLU A 275 -16.48 6.68 0.97
N LEU A 276 -17.26 7.73 0.78
CA LEU A 276 -18.60 7.63 0.21
C LEU A 276 -18.53 7.12 -1.23
N LYS A 277 -17.58 7.62 -2.02
CA LYS A 277 -17.31 7.11 -3.38
C LYS A 277 -16.96 5.62 -3.35
N ARG A 278 -16.06 5.19 -2.46
CA ARG A 278 -15.70 3.77 -2.29
C ARG A 278 -16.89 2.92 -1.91
N LYS A 279 -17.73 3.35 -0.97
CA LYS A 279 -18.96 2.63 -0.58
C LYS A 279 -19.94 2.53 -1.75
N PHE A 280 -20.11 3.59 -2.52
CA PHE A 280 -20.95 3.55 -3.74
C PHE A 280 -20.37 2.61 -4.79
N ASP A 281 -19.06 2.65 -5.02
CA ASP A 281 -18.37 1.78 -5.97
C ASP A 281 -18.49 0.31 -5.52
N GLN A 282 -18.38 0.03 -4.22
CA GLN A 282 -18.55 -1.29 -3.64
C GLN A 282 -20.00 -1.79 -3.76
N ILE A 283 -21.00 -0.99 -3.38
CA ILE A 283 -22.43 -1.35 -3.58
C ILE A 283 -22.72 -1.60 -5.07
N LYS A 284 -22.15 -0.78 -5.96
CA LYS A 284 -22.27 -0.97 -7.41
C LYS A 284 -21.65 -2.30 -7.84
N GLN A 285 -20.47 -2.65 -7.32
CA GLN A 285 -19.75 -3.88 -7.61
C GLN A 285 -20.47 -5.12 -7.06
N ASP A 286 -20.93 -5.08 -5.81
CA ASP A 286 -21.72 -6.15 -5.19
C ASP A 286 -23.01 -6.40 -5.97
N ARG A 287 -23.67 -5.33 -6.43
CA ARG A 287 -24.85 -5.44 -7.31
C ARG A 287 -24.50 -6.03 -8.67
N ILE A 288 -23.31 -5.74 -9.24
CA ILE A 288 -22.86 -6.36 -10.49
C ILE A 288 -22.68 -7.86 -10.28
N GLN A 289 -21.93 -8.22 -9.24
CA GLN A 289 -21.55 -9.59 -8.94
C GLN A 289 -22.77 -10.46 -8.63
N ARG A 290 -23.75 -9.93 -7.88
CA ARG A 290 -25.00 -10.64 -7.54
C ARG A 290 -25.78 -11.12 -8.77
N TYR A 291 -25.75 -10.37 -9.87
CA TYR A 291 -26.52 -10.69 -11.08
C TYR A 291 -25.67 -11.31 -12.19
N GLN A 292 -24.36 -11.48 -11.97
CA GLN A 292 -23.45 -12.01 -12.96
C GLN A 292 -23.73 -13.50 -13.20
N GLY A 293 -24.03 -13.88 -14.44
CA GLY A 293 -24.28 -15.27 -14.83
C GLY A 293 -25.65 -15.83 -14.44
N VAL A 294 -26.42 -15.13 -13.61
CA VAL A 294 -27.74 -15.61 -13.13
C VAL A 294 -28.93 -14.84 -13.70
N ASN A 295 -28.70 -13.64 -14.23
CA ASN A 295 -29.76 -12.81 -14.79
C ASN A 295 -29.84 -12.96 -16.31
N LEU A 296 -31.03 -13.28 -16.80
CA LEU A 296 -31.34 -13.48 -18.21
C LEU A 296 -32.05 -12.26 -18.78
N TYR A 297 -31.72 -11.93 -20.03
CA TYR A 297 -32.45 -11.00 -20.87
C TYR A 297 -33.35 -11.80 -21.80
N VAL A 298 -34.66 -11.57 -21.70
CA VAL A 298 -35.70 -12.23 -22.51
C VAL A 298 -36.31 -11.19 -23.42
N LYS A 299 -36.17 -11.33 -24.73
CA LYS A 299 -36.69 -10.40 -25.75
C LYS A 299 -37.69 -11.11 -26.66
N ASN A 300 -38.46 -10.31 -27.39
CA ASN A 300 -39.52 -10.74 -28.28
C ASN A 300 -40.69 -11.36 -27.52
N LEU A 301 -40.94 -10.81 -26.32
CA LEU A 301 -42.13 -11.12 -25.55
C LEU A 301 -43.35 -10.64 -26.32
N ASP A 302 -44.38 -11.48 -26.34
CA ASP A 302 -45.72 -11.07 -26.75
C ASP A 302 -46.28 -10.03 -25.76
N ASP A 303 -47.11 -9.12 -26.24
CA ASP A 303 -47.63 -8.01 -25.45
C ASP A 303 -48.56 -8.49 -24.32
N SER A 304 -49.09 -9.72 -24.45
CA SER A 304 -49.89 -10.40 -23.43
C SER A 304 -49.09 -11.04 -22.30
N ILE A 305 -47.75 -11.03 -22.38
CA ILE A 305 -46.88 -11.62 -21.34
C ILE A 305 -46.53 -10.55 -20.30
N ASP A 306 -47.00 -10.77 -19.08
CA ASP A 306 -46.69 -9.98 -17.89
C ASP A 306 -45.63 -10.65 -17.00
N ASP A 307 -45.33 -10.04 -15.84
CA ASP A 307 -44.34 -10.53 -14.87
C ASP A 307 -44.68 -11.95 -14.36
N GLU A 308 -45.96 -12.24 -14.16
CA GLU A 308 -46.45 -13.50 -13.58
C GLU A 308 -46.37 -14.63 -14.60
N ARG A 309 -46.82 -14.37 -15.84
CA ARG A 309 -46.69 -15.32 -16.94
C ARG A 309 -45.24 -15.56 -17.30
N LEU A 310 -44.40 -14.52 -17.36
CA LEU A 310 -42.96 -14.67 -17.58
C LEU A 310 -42.33 -15.55 -16.49
N ARG A 311 -42.67 -15.35 -15.22
CA ARG A 311 -42.21 -16.19 -14.12
C ARG A 311 -42.67 -17.65 -14.31
N LYS A 312 -43.93 -17.87 -14.67
CA LYS A 312 -44.50 -19.20 -14.85
C LYS A 312 -43.80 -19.99 -15.96
N GLU A 313 -43.54 -19.35 -17.11
CA GLU A 313 -42.87 -19.99 -18.24
C GLU A 313 -41.41 -20.38 -17.92
N PHE A 314 -40.74 -19.62 -17.04
CA PHE A 314 -39.34 -19.87 -16.67
C PHE A 314 -39.18 -20.73 -15.39
N ALA A 315 -40.23 -20.94 -14.61
CA ALA A 315 -40.19 -21.67 -13.35
C ALA A 315 -39.69 -23.13 -13.47
N PRO A 316 -39.96 -23.89 -14.56
CA PRO A 316 -39.45 -25.25 -14.70
C PRO A 316 -37.91 -25.37 -14.78
N TYR A 317 -37.21 -24.25 -15.00
CA TYR A 317 -35.76 -24.24 -15.23
C TYR A 317 -34.93 -23.92 -13.99
N GLY A 318 -35.58 -23.55 -12.88
CA GLY A 318 -34.89 -23.27 -11.62
C GLY A 318 -35.63 -22.29 -10.71
N THR A 319 -34.99 -21.93 -9.60
CA THR A 319 -35.57 -21.03 -8.60
C THR A 319 -35.45 -19.56 -9.04
N ILE A 320 -36.57 -18.94 -9.42
CA ILE A 320 -36.59 -17.55 -9.88
C ILE A 320 -36.59 -16.57 -8.69
N THR A 321 -35.50 -15.83 -8.54
CA THR A 321 -35.38 -14.75 -7.54
C THR A 321 -36.09 -13.48 -7.99
N SER A 322 -36.15 -13.21 -9.30
CA SER A 322 -36.85 -12.04 -9.86
C SER A 322 -37.27 -12.30 -11.30
N ALA A 323 -38.49 -11.90 -11.68
CA ALA A 323 -38.94 -11.86 -13.07
C ALA A 323 -39.65 -10.53 -13.29
N LYS A 324 -39.25 -9.79 -14.33
CA LYS A 324 -39.78 -8.45 -14.62
C LYS A 324 -39.81 -8.16 -16.11
N VAL A 325 -40.99 -7.91 -16.66
CA VAL A 325 -41.23 -7.33 -17.97
C VAL A 325 -41.03 -5.83 -17.89
N MET A 326 -40.27 -5.29 -18.84
CA MET A 326 -40.02 -3.86 -18.91
C MET A 326 -41.16 -3.19 -19.66
N THR A 327 -41.87 -2.26 -19.02
CA THR A 327 -42.99 -1.54 -19.60
C THR A 327 -42.66 -0.06 -19.83
N ASP A 328 -43.36 0.58 -20.77
CA ASP A 328 -43.50 2.03 -20.89
C ASP A 328 -44.92 2.39 -20.44
N GLY A 329 -45.07 2.88 -19.20
CA GLY A 329 -46.39 3.00 -18.59
C GLY A 329 -47.08 1.63 -18.50
N SER A 330 -48.21 1.48 -19.21
CA SER A 330 -49.00 0.23 -19.27
C SER A 330 -48.61 -0.70 -20.42
N GLN A 331 -47.76 -0.28 -21.36
CA GLN A 331 -47.43 -1.08 -22.55
C GLN A 331 -46.10 -1.82 -22.37
N SER A 332 -46.05 -3.11 -22.72
CA SER A 332 -44.80 -3.88 -22.71
C SER A 332 -43.82 -3.37 -23.76
N LYS A 333 -42.53 -3.27 -23.40
CA LYS A 333 -41.44 -2.97 -24.36
C LYS A 333 -41.01 -4.23 -25.14
N GLY A 334 -41.70 -5.35 -24.96
CA GLY A 334 -41.40 -6.61 -25.63
C GLY A 334 -40.15 -7.32 -25.10
N PHE A 335 -39.66 -6.96 -23.92
CA PHE A 335 -38.56 -7.63 -23.26
C PHE A 335 -38.66 -7.56 -21.73
N GLY A 336 -37.97 -8.48 -21.06
CA GLY A 336 -37.92 -8.58 -19.62
C GLY A 336 -36.63 -9.22 -19.13
N PHE A 337 -36.55 -9.39 -17.82
CA PHE A 337 -35.44 -10.04 -17.14
C PHE A 337 -35.94 -11.15 -16.24
N VAL A 338 -35.20 -12.25 -16.20
CA VAL A 338 -35.44 -13.37 -15.29
C VAL A 338 -34.13 -13.71 -14.59
N CYS A 339 -34.10 -13.57 -13.28
CA CYS A 339 -32.95 -13.88 -12.44
C CYS A 339 -33.19 -15.21 -11.74
N PHE A 340 -32.28 -16.15 -11.94
CA PHE A 340 -32.24 -17.43 -11.25
C PHE A 340 -31.43 -17.35 -9.95
N SER A 341 -31.48 -18.42 -9.17
CA SER A 341 -30.71 -18.54 -7.93
C SER A 341 -29.27 -19.01 -8.22
N SER A 342 -29.06 -19.77 -9.30
CA SER A 342 -27.73 -20.24 -9.71
C SER A 342 -27.43 -20.04 -11.20
N PRO A 343 -26.14 -19.92 -11.59
CA PRO A 343 -25.75 -19.80 -13.00
C PRO A 343 -26.08 -21.04 -13.85
N GLU A 344 -26.11 -22.23 -13.23
CA GLU A 344 -26.44 -23.48 -13.89
C GLU A 344 -27.92 -23.49 -14.33
N GLU A 345 -28.82 -23.07 -13.43
CA GLU A 345 -30.25 -22.87 -13.74
C GLU A 345 -30.45 -21.87 -14.88
N ALA A 346 -29.74 -20.74 -14.82
CA ALA A 346 -29.78 -19.71 -15.85
C ALA A 346 -29.29 -20.23 -17.22
N THR A 347 -28.22 -21.02 -17.25
CA THR A 347 -27.66 -21.60 -18.47
C THR A 347 -28.60 -22.64 -19.08
N LYS A 348 -29.24 -23.45 -18.24
CA LYS A 348 -30.28 -24.39 -18.67
C LYS A 348 -31.46 -23.66 -19.32
N ALA A 349 -31.96 -22.62 -18.66
CA ALA A 349 -33.05 -21.80 -19.18
C ALA A 349 -32.69 -21.13 -20.52
N VAL A 350 -31.47 -20.62 -20.68
CA VAL A 350 -31.00 -20.05 -21.97
C VAL A 350 -31.04 -21.11 -23.08
N THR A 351 -30.58 -22.32 -22.79
CA THR A 351 -30.48 -23.40 -23.78
C THR A 351 -31.86 -23.87 -24.26
N GLU A 352 -32.83 -23.98 -23.35
CA GLU A 352 -34.15 -24.52 -23.67
C GLU A 352 -35.18 -23.47 -24.12
N MET A 353 -35.08 -22.23 -23.63
CA MET A 353 -36.07 -21.18 -23.93
C MET A 353 -35.67 -20.29 -25.10
N ASN A 354 -34.39 -20.22 -25.48
CA ASN A 354 -33.98 -19.42 -26.62
C ASN A 354 -34.51 -20.02 -27.93
N GLY A 355 -35.30 -19.24 -28.68
CA GLY A 355 -35.98 -19.67 -29.90
C GLY A 355 -37.35 -20.31 -29.68
N ARG A 356 -37.74 -20.60 -28.42
CA ARG A 356 -39.04 -21.22 -28.13
C ARG A 356 -40.18 -20.25 -28.40
N ILE A 357 -41.23 -20.71 -29.08
CA ILE A 357 -42.43 -19.91 -29.32
C ILE A 357 -43.29 -19.91 -28.05
N VAL A 358 -43.52 -18.72 -27.50
CA VAL A 358 -44.41 -18.50 -26.36
C VAL A 358 -45.49 -17.52 -26.81
N ALA A 359 -46.76 -17.90 -26.64
CA ALA A 359 -47.90 -17.27 -27.28
C ALA A 359 -47.74 -17.25 -28.82
N THR A 360 -47.36 -16.11 -29.40
CA THR A 360 -47.26 -15.95 -30.86
C THR A 360 -45.84 -15.73 -31.37
N LYS A 361 -44.87 -15.46 -30.49
CA LYS A 361 -43.52 -15.00 -30.86
C LYS A 361 -42.43 -15.96 -30.35
N PRO A 362 -41.37 -16.23 -31.14
CA PRO A 362 -40.20 -16.95 -30.66
C PRO A 362 -39.38 -16.07 -29.73
N LEU A 363 -39.09 -16.54 -28.52
CA LEU A 363 -38.30 -15.80 -27.54
C LEU A 363 -36.83 -15.74 -27.94
N TYR A 364 -36.17 -14.63 -27.60
CA TYR A 364 -34.71 -14.54 -27.56
C TYR A 364 -34.26 -14.49 -26.12
N VAL A 365 -33.47 -15.48 -25.68
CA VAL A 365 -33.00 -15.60 -24.30
C VAL A 365 -31.49 -15.63 -24.29
N ALA A 366 -30.87 -14.75 -23.50
CA ALA A 366 -29.42 -14.70 -23.34
C ALA A 366 -29.05 -14.18 -21.94
N LEU A 367 -27.80 -14.38 -21.51
CA LEU A 367 -27.29 -13.73 -20.30
C LEU A 367 -27.41 -12.20 -20.42
N ALA A 368 -27.96 -11.56 -19.39
CA ALA A 368 -28.18 -10.12 -19.38
C ALA A 368 -26.84 -9.39 -19.35
N GLN A 369 -26.58 -8.62 -20.41
CA GLN A 369 -25.42 -7.73 -20.49
C GLN A 369 -25.82 -6.31 -20.10
N ARG A 370 -24.96 -5.62 -19.36
CA ARG A 370 -25.21 -4.21 -19.01
C ARG A 370 -25.12 -3.33 -20.26
N ARG A 371 -25.88 -2.23 -20.29
CA ARG A 371 -25.89 -1.27 -21.41
C ARG A 371 -24.48 -0.78 -21.78
N GLU A 372 -23.66 -0.44 -20.78
CA GLU A 372 -22.28 0.04 -20.99
C GLU A 372 -21.37 -1.04 -21.58
N GLU A 373 -21.40 -2.24 -20.99
CA GLU A 373 -20.64 -3.40 -21.45
C GLU A 373 -21.08 -3.82 -22.86
N ARG A 374 -22.39 -3.84 -23.13
CA ARG A 374 -22.95 -4.10 -24.44
C ARG A 374 -22.50 -3.07 -25.46
N LYS A 375 -22.51 -1.79 -25.10
CA LYS A 375 -22.01 -0.70 -25.96
C LYS A 375 -20.54 -0.91 -26.28
N ALA A 376 -19.71 -1.25 -25.29
CA ALA A 376 -18.28 -1.53 -25.49
C ALA A 376 -18.06 -2.76 -26.41
N ILE A 377 -18.77 -3.86 -26.18
CA ILE A 377 -18.71 -5.07 -27.03
C ILE A 377 -19.12 -4.73 -28.47
N LEU A 378 -20.19 -3.96 -28.66
CA LEU A 378 -20.67 -3.56 -29.98
C LEU A 378 -19.68 -2.62 -30.68
N THR A 379 -19.12 -1.64 -29.97
CA THR A 379 -18.06 -0.76 -30.50
C THR A 379 -16.82 -1.55 -30.90
N ASN A 380 -16.38 -2.50 -30.07
CA ASN A 380 -15.23 -3.35 -30.40
C ASN A 380 -15.50 -4.26 -31.61
N LYS A 381 -16.70 -4.85 -31.71
CA LYS A 381 -17.08 -5.63 -32.90
C LYS A 381 -17.12 -4.79 -34.17
N TYR A 382 -17.59 -3.54 -34.07
CA TYR A 382 -17.60 -2.59 -35.19
C TYR A 382 -16.17 -2.22 -35.61
N MET A 383 -15.30 -1.90 -34.65
CA MET A 383 -13.88 -1.61 -34.90
C MET A 383 -13.14 -2.79 -35.53
N GLN A 384 -13.39 -4.02 -35.07
CA GLN A 384 -12.80 -5.23 -35.66
C GLN A 384 -13.25 -5.45 -37.11
N ARG A 385 -14.53 -5.22 -37.43
CA ARG A 385 -15.04 -5.29 -38.82
C ARG A 385 -14.40 -4.25 -39.74
N LEU A 386 -14.19 -3.04 -39.24
CA LEU A 386 -13.47 -2.00 -40.00
C LEU A 386 -12.00 -2.37 -40.25
N ALA A 387 -11.34 -3.01 -39.29
CA ALA A 387 -9.96 -3.46 -39.44
C ALA A 387 -9.82 -4.59 -40.48
N THR A 388 -10.77 -5.53 -40.52
CA THR A 388 -10.77 -6.65 -41.49
C THR A 388 -11.05 -6.21 -42.92
N LEU A 389 -11.83 -5.15 -43.12
CA LEU A 389 -12.04 -4.55 -44.45
C LEU A 389 -10.78 -3.83 -44.98
N ARG A 390 -9.96 -3.25 -44.09
CA ARG A 390 -8.69 -2.61 -44.48
C ARG A 390 -7.63 -3.62 -44.94
N THR A 391 -7.61 -4.83 -44.38
CA THR A 391 -6.64 -5.86 -44.76
C THR A 391 -6.91 -6.53 -46.11
N MET A 392 -8.09 -6.33 -46.72
CA MET A 392 -8.43 -6.93 -48.03
C MET A 392 -8.12 -6.05 -49.24
N THR A 393 -7.50 -4.87 -49.06
CA THR A 393 -7.24 -3.90 -50.15
C THR A 393 -5.76 -3.64 -50.45
N SER A 394 -4.84 -4.52 -50.04
CA SER A 394 -3.43 -4.42 -50.46
C SER A 394 -3.13 -5.38 -51.62
N PRO A 395 -2.60 -4.90 -52.77
CA PRO A 395 -2.24 -5.78 -53.88
C PRO A 395 -1.02 -6.63 -53.55
N ILE A 396 -1.06 -7.88 -53.99
CA ILE A 396 0.03 -8.85 -53.97
C ILE A 396 1.09 -8.40 -54.98
N ILE A 397 2.32 -8.19 -54.52
CA ILE A 397 3.52 -8.24 -55.37
C ILE A 397 4.42 -9.33 -54.79
N ASP A 398 4.67 -10.31 -55.66
CA ASP A 398 5.31 -11.59 -55.39
C ASP A 398 6.81 -11.53 -55.68
N SER A 399 7.56 -12.38 -54.95
CA SER A 399 8.83 -13.03 -55.30
C SER A 399 10.09 -12.19 -55.61
N TYR A 400 11.17 -12.37 -54.84
CA TYR A 400 12.28 -13.29 -55.18
C TYR A 400 13.38 -13.32 -54.10
N GLN A 401 14.02 -14.50 -53.99
CA GLN A 401 15.16 -14.93 -53.17
C GLN A 401 16.36 -13.96 -53.24
N GLN A 402 17.32 -13.90 -52.30
CA GLN A 402 18.26 -14.97 -51.94
C GLN A 402 19.15 -14.58 -50.74
N ALA A 403 19.80 -15.59 -50.16
CA ALA A 403 20.57 -15.61 -48.92
C ALA A 403 21.96 -14.93 -48.95
N GLY A 404 22.46 -14.57 -47.75
CA GLY A 404 23.75 -15.08 -47.28
C GLY A 404 24.98 -14.16 -47.22
N TYR A 405 25.45 -13.94 -45.98
CA TYR A 405 26.84 -13.86 -45.46
C TYR A 405 27.80 -12.67 -45.77
N TYR A 406 28.24 -12.05 -44.65
CA TYR A 406 29.58 -11.54 -44.25
C TYR A 406 30.59 -11.12 -45.34
N MET A 407 31.33 -10.01 -45.25
CA MET A 407 32.22 -9.64 -44.14
C MET A 407 32.70 -8.17 -44.25
N THR A 408 33.06 -7.63 -43.09
CA THR A 408 33.73 -6.37 -42.74
C THR A 408 35.02 -6.04 -43.51
N VAL A 409 35.26 -4.75 -43.82
CA VAL A 409 36.40 -3.91 -43.32
C VAL A 409 36.11 -2.42 -43.62
N PRO A 410 36.36 -1.46 -42.69
CA PRO A 410 36.52 -0.06 -43.04
C PRO A 410 37.88 0.51 -42.60
N GLN A 411 38.62 1.11 -43.53
CA GLN A 411 39.69 2.08 -43.28
C GLN A 411 39.62 3.12 -44.41
N ALA A 412 39.11 4.32 -44.12
CA ALA A 412 39.84 5.48 -43.61
C ALA A 412 40.59 6.21 -44.73
N CYS A 413 40.11 7.40 -45.09
CA CYS A 413 40.79 8.66 -44.79
C CYS A 413 40.18 9.86 -45.53
N ASN A 414 39.64 10.76 -44.71
CA ASN A 414 40.14 12.13 -44.57
C ASN A 414 39.61 13.24 -45.50
N VAL A 415 39.34 14.37 -44.82
CA VAL A 415 39.56 15.77 -45.22
C VAL A 415 38.31 16.64 -45.52
N ASN A 416 37.98 17.43 -44.48
CA ASN A 416 37.66 18.86 -44.44
C ASN A 416 36.29 19.45 -44.83
N LEU A 417 35.86 20.32 -43.89
CA LEU A 417 35.26 21.66 -44.00
C LEU A 417 34.01 21.80 -44.88
N LEU A 418 32.91 22.42 -44.44
CA LEU A 418 32.82 23.74 -43.82
C LEU A 418 31.46 23.92 -43.15
N TRP A 419 31.48 24.79 -42.14
CA TRP A 419 30.36 25.50 -41.54
C TRP A 419 29.39 26.12 -42.55
N LEU A 420 28.10 26.17 -42.20
CA LEU A 420 27.36 27.42 -41.91
C LEU A 420 25.93 27.07 -41.50
N GLY A 421 25.53 27.54 -40.32
CA GLY A 421 24.11 27.61 -39.94
C GLY A 421 23.45 28.86 -40.52
N LEU A 422 22.12 28.85 -40.60
CA LEU A 422 21.25 29.88 -40.03
C LEU A 422 19.78 29.55 -40.31
N ASN A 423 18.98 29.75 -39.24
CA ASN A 423 17.54 29.67 -39.07
C ASN A 423 16.91 28.30 -38.84
#